data_AF-A0A2G5WUC3-F1
#
_entry.id   AF-A0A2G5WUC3-F1
#
_cell.length_a   1.000
_cell.length_b   1.000
_cell.length_c   1.000
_cell.angle_alpha   90.00
_cell.angle_beta   90.00
_cell.angle_gamma   90.00
#
_symmetry.space_group_name_H-M   'P 1'
#
loop_
_entity.id
_entity.type
_entity.pdbx_description
1 polymer ?
#
loop_
_entity_poly.entity_id
_entity_poly.type
_entity_poly.pdbx_seq_one_letter_code
_entity_poly.pdbx_strand_id
1 'polypeptide(L)'
;MKNPTKYFLYSLILILFLTGCSSTPDQPSEDVFQYKGSFIGDNSAVIHIIEQLRYAEQFEEVSLETKTEPYGMTIQYENMDAAMGERDYKETAVYNASYLFTLIDNAEWVDFVFGNYTYKINKLELQDWYGKELNDFTNEEVLDVFIQEKLHEDSEMQQLFAE
;
A
#
# COMPACT_ATOMS: atom_id res chain seq x y z
N MET A 1 -72.33 7.48 -6.70
CA MET A 1 -71.17 8.37 -6.55
C MET A 1 -70.71 8.28 -5.09
N LYS A 2 -69.53 7.69 -4.85
CA LYS A 2 -68.95 7.55 -3.50
C LYS A 2 -67.49 8.02 -3.58
N ASN A 3 -67.16 9.01 -2.77
CA ASN A 3 -66.03 9.92 -2.95
C ASN A 3 -64.67 9.26 -2.69
N PRO A 4 -63.67 9.35 -3.59
CA PRO A 4 -62.33 8.84 -3.37
C PRO A 4 -61.42 9.98 -2.88
N THR A 5 -61.51 10.35 -1.59
CA THR A 5 -60.69 11.44 -1.04
C THR A 5 -60.08 11.10 0.32
N LYS A 6 -59.84 9.82 0.60
CA LYS A 6 -59.22 9.36 1.85
C LYS A 6 -57.96 8.51 1.69
N TYR A 7 -57.51 8.24 0.47
CA TYR A 7 -56.27 7.47 0.23
C TYR A 7 -55.06 8.37 -0.09
N PHE A 8 -55.21 9.69 -0.08
CA PHE A 8 -54.12 10.63 -0.40
C PHE A 8 -53.17 10.91 0.79
N LEU A 9 -53.39 10.29 1.96
CA LEU A 9 -52.61 10.56 3.18
C LEU A 9 -51.80 9.37 3.71
N TYR A 10 -51.71 8.26 2.96
CA TYR A 10 -50.99 7.06 3.39
C TYR A 10 -49.77 6.71 2.51
N SER A 11 -49.33 7.62 1.62
CA SER A 11 -48.21 7.38 0.70
C SER A 11 -46.89 8.06 1.11
N LEU A 12 -46.82 8.71 2.27
CA LEU A 12 -45.66 9.53 2.65
C LEU A 12 -45.04 9.13 4.00
N ILE A 13 -44.90 7.83 4.28
CA ILE A 13 -44.10 7.35 5.42
C ILE A 13 -43.41 6.06 4.99
N LEU A 14 -42.37 6.13 4.14
CA LEU A 14 -41.45 5.01 3.99
C LEU A 14 -40.02 5.37 3.48
N ILE A 15 -39.60 6.64 3.46
CA ILE A 15 -38.26 7.00 2.94
C ILE A 15 -37.54 8.00 3.86
N LEU A 16 -37.47 7.73 5.17
CA LEU A 16 -36.64 8.53 6.08
C LEU A 16 -35.93 7.65 7.10
N PHE A 17 -35.05 6.74 6.67
CA PHE A 17 -33.92 6.24 7.48
C PHE A 17 -32.76 5.74 6.59
N LEU A 18 -32.37 6.50 5.56
CA LEU A 18 -31.00 6.43 5.05
C LEU A 18 -30.20 7.58 5.67
N THR A 19 -30.02 7.51 6.99
CA THR A 19 -28.95 8.23 7.67
C THR A 19 -27.68 7.44 7.45
N GLY A 20 -27.00 7.69 6.33
CA GLY A 20 -25.60 7.34 6.17
C GLY A 20 -24.77 8.25 7.08
N CYS A 21 -24.65 7.89 8.35
CA CYS A 21 -23.52 8.33 9.16
C CYS A 21 -22.42 7.30 8.98
N SER A 22 -21.46 7.57 8.10
CA SER A 22 -20.12 6.98 8.22
C SER A 22 -19.24 7.99 8.93
N SER A 23 -19.52 8.26 10.20
CA SER A 23 -18.46 8.65 11.11
C SER A 23 -17.80 7.33 11.48
N THR A 24 -16.76 6.95 10.74
CA THR A 24 -15.86 5.88 11.16
C THR A 24 -15.29 6.36 12.50
N PRO A 25 -15.66 5.74 13.64
CA PRO A 25 -14.94 6.01 14.86
C PRO A 25 -13.49 5.60 14.58
N ASP A 26 -12.52 6.44 14.94
CA ASP A 26 -11.08 6.18 14.85
C ASP A 26 -10.85 4.68 14.95
N GLN A 27 -10.71 4.03 13.79
CA GLN A 27 -10.41 2.61 13.78
C GLN A 27 -9.04 2.54 14.46
N PRO A 28 -8.83 1.62 15.42
CA PRO A 28 -7.46 1.30 15.79
C PRO A 28 -6.74 1.04 14.46
N SER A 29 -5.64 1.77 14.21
CA SER A 29 -4.86 1.64 12.98
C SER A 29 -4.74 0.16 12.66
N GLU A 30 -5.41 -0.24 11.60
CA GLU A 30 -5.67 -1.63 11.30
C GLU A 30 -4.33 -2.26 10.92
N ASP A 31 -3.73 -3.04 11.83
CA ASP A 31 -2.38 -3.62 11.69
C ASP A 31 -2.16 -4.16 10.27
N VAL A 32 -1.20 -3.57 9.54
CA VAL A 32 -0.94 -3.89 8.13
C VAL A 32 -0.59 -5.36 7.93
N PHE A 33 -0.10 -6.05 8.97
CA PHE A 33 0.20 -7.49 8.93
C PHE A 33 -1.04 -8.37 8.83
N GLN A 34 -2.25 -7.82 8.97
CA GLN A 34 -3.48 -8.55 8.64
C GLN A 34 -3.52 -8.99 7.16
N TYR A 35 -2.79 -8.30 6.28
CA TYR A 35 -2.68 -8.63 4.85
C TYR A 35 -1.51 -9.59 4.55
N LYS A 36 -0.83 -10.13 5.56
CA LYS A 36 0.25 -11.09 5.33
C LYS A 36 -0.29 -12.36 4.64
N GLY A 37 0.39 -12.79 3.58
CA GLY A 37 -0.02 -13.93 2.76
C GLY A 37 -0.97 -13.54 1.62
N SER A 38 -1.13 -12.24 1.37
CA SER A 38 -1.86 -11.75 0.20
C SER A 38 -1.14 -12.10 -1.10
N PHE A 39 -1.90 -12.13 -2.19
CA PHE A 39 -1.36 -12.28 -3.54
C PHE A 39 -1.51 -10.96 -4.28
N ILE A 40 -0.59 -10.68 -5.20
CA ILE A 40 -0.61 -9.44 -5.99
C ILE A 40 -1.87 -9.28 -6.85
N GLY A 41 -2.58 -10.37 -7.14
CA GLY A 41 -3.88 -10.33 -7.82
C GLY A 41 -5.05 -9.84 -6.94
N ASP A 42 -4.87 -9.78 -5.62
CA ASP A 42 -5.84 -9.18 -4.69
C ASP A 42 -5.64 -7.67 -4.65
N ASN A 43 -6.24 -6.98 -5.63
CA ASN A 43 -6.13 -5.53 -5.75
C ASN A 43 -6.57 -4.78 -4.49
N SER A 44 -7.51 -5.35 -3.72
CA SER A 44 -8.06 -4.73 -2.53
C SER A 44 -7.01 -4.80 -1.43
N ALA A 45 -6.41 -5.97 -1.19
CA ALA A 45 -5.31 -6.09 -0.24
C ALA A 45 -4.11 -5.21 -0.61
N VAL A 46 -3.72 -5.18 -1.89
CA VAL A 46 -2.58 -4.36 -2.35
C VAL A 46 -2.80 -2.88 -2.05
N ILE A 47 -3.98 -2.34 -2.36
CA ILE A 47 -4.30 -0.92 -2.11
C ILE A 47 -4.26 -0.61 -0.60
N HIS A 48 -4.87 -1.45 0.24
CA HIS A 48 -4.86 -1.21 1.69
C HIS A 48 -3.45 -1.28 2.29
N ILE A 49 -2.57 -2.14 1.75
CA ILE A 49 -1.16 -2.16 2.16
C ILE A 49 -0.52 -0.81 1.79
N ILE A 50 -0.66 -0.35 0.54
CA ILE A 50 -0.04 0.89 0.05
C ILE A 50 -0.51 2.11 0.86
N GLU A 51 -1.78 2.18 1.22
CA GLU A 51 -2.36 3.28 2.01
C GLU A 51 -1.78 3.38 3.44
N GLN A 52 -1.03 2.38 3.90
CA GLN A 52 -0.33 2.39 5.20
C GLN A 52 1.18 2.61 5.07
N LEU A 53 1.71 2.71 3.85
CA LEU A 53 3.14 2.90 3.61
C LEU A 53 3.58 4.36 3.75
N ARG A 54 4.90 4.60 3.69
CA ARG A 54 5.43 5.97 3.65
C ARG A 54 4.94 6.69 2.40
N TYR A 55 4.53 7.94 2.59
CA TYR A 55 3.96 8.81 1.56
C TYR A 55 2.65 8.28 0.96
N ALA A 56 1.87 7.53 1.74
CA ALA A 56 0.52 7.11 1.33
C ALA A 56 -0.40 8.28 0.96
N GLU A 57 -0.23 9.46 1.57
CA GLU A 57 -1.01 10.65 1.21
C GLU A 57 -0.73 11.16 -0.22
N GLN A 58 0.43 10.78 -0.79
CA GLN A 58 0.86 11.12 -2.15
C GLN A 58 0.59 9.99 -3.15
N PHE A 59 0.08 8.84 -2.69
CA PHE A 59 -0.28 7.73 -3.57
C PHE A 59 -1.34 8.18 -4.58
N GLU A 60 -1.05 7.96 -5.86
CA GLU A 60 -1.94 8.28 -6.97
C GLU A 60 -2.58 7.01 -7.54
N GLU A 61 -1.75 6.09 -8.00
CA GLU A 61 -2.21 4.86 -8.64
C GLU A 61 -1.24 3.69 -8.49
N VAL A 62 -1.77 2.48 -8.64
CA VAL A 62 -0.99 1.25 -8.74
C VAL A 62 -1.39 0.46 -9.99
N SER A 63 -0.41 0.06 -10.79
CA SER A 63 -0.57 -0.89 -11.88
C SER A 63 -0.04 -2.26 -11.46
N LEU A 64 -0.86 -3.31 -11.61
CA LEU A 64 -0.52 -4.67 -11.22
C LEU A 64 -0.18 -5.51 -12.46
N GLU A 65 1.04 -6.02 -12.53
CA GLU A 65 1.54 -6.87 -13.61
C GLU A 65 1.39 -8.35 -13.22
N THR A 66 0.17 -8.87 -13.33
CA THR A 66 -0.19 -10.22 -12.87
C THR A 66 -0.39 -11.25 -13.99
N LYS A 67 -0.18 -10.84 -15.25
CA LYS A 67 -0.45 -11.70 -16.43
C LYS A 67 0.62 -12.75 -16.68
N THR A 68 1.87 -12.43 -16.41
CA THR A 68 3.04 -13.27 -16.70
C THR A 68 4.11 -13.04 -15.64
N GLU A 69 4.76 -14.11 -15.20
CA GLU A 69 5.90 -14.03 -14.28
C GLU A 69 7.13 -13.38 -14.97
N PRO A 70 7.99 -12.66 -14.23
CA PRO A 70 7.86 -12.41 -12.79
C PRO A 70 6.77 -11.37 -12.46
N TYR A 71 5.97 -11.63 -11.43
CA TYR A 71 4.87 -10.73 -11.07
C TYR A 71 5.37 -9.49 -10.33
N GLY A 72 4.74 -8.35 -10.57
CA GLY A 72 5.10 -7.13 -9.85
C GLY A 72 4.12 -6.00 -10.05
N MET A 73 4.50 -4.82 -9.58
CA MET A 73 3.63 -3.64 -9.60
C MET A 73 4.40 -2.35 -9.83
N THR A 74 3.73 -1.35 -10.36
CA THR A 74 4.23 0.02 -10.45
C THR A 74 3.35 0.90 -9.57
N ILE A 75 3.95 1.63 -8.63
CA ILE A 75 3.25 2.52 -7.71
C ILE A 75 3.65 3.95 -8.04
N GLN A 76 2.67 4.79 -8.36
CA GLN A 76 2.87 6.17 -8.73
C GLN A 76 2.50 7.11 -7.57
N TYR A 77 3.37 8.09 -7.34
CA TYR A 77 3.21 9.13 -6.32
C TYR A 77 3.22 10.51 -6.97
N GLU A 78 2.27 11.35 -6.58
CA GLU A 78 2.18 12.75 -7.00
C GLU A 78 2.50 13.71 -5.87
N ASN A 79 2.75 14.98 -6.23
CA ASN A 79 2.93 16.07 -5.26
C ASN A 79 4.05 15.81 -4.23
N MET A 80 5.07 15.05 -4.63
CA MET A 80 6.27 14.81 -3.81
C MET A 80 6.98 16.15 -3.53
N ASP A 81 7.41 16.34 -2.28
CA ASP A 81 8.11 17.55 -1.86
C ASP A 81 9.41 17.74 -2.67
N ALA A 82 9.56 18.92 -3.28
CA ALA A 82 10.75 19.30 -4.02
C ALA A 82 12.02 19.38 -3.14
N ALA A 83 11.87 19.44 -1.81
CA ALA A 83 12.97 19.38 -0.86
C ALA A 83 13.52 17.96 -0.64
N MET A 84 12.78 16.90 -1.01
CA MET A 84 13.29 15.53 -0.89
C MET A 84 14.45 15.29 -1.85
N GLY A 85 15.53 14.74 -1.30
CA GLY A 85 16.69 14.33 -2.06
C GLY A 85 16.53 12.94 -2.68
N GLU A 86 17.42 12.60 -3.61
CA GLU A 86 17.50 11.26 -4.21
C GLU A 86 17.62 10.16 -3.16
N ARG A 87 18.35 10.42 -2.07
CA ARG A 87 18.52 9.48 -0.96
C ARG A 87 17.19 9.19 -0.26
N ASP A 88 16.37 10.21 -0.01
CA ASP A 88 15.08 10.05 0.68
C ASP A 88 14.14 9.16 -0.13
N TYR A 89 14.10 9.33 -1.46
CA TYR A 89 13.31 8.48 -2.35
C TYR A 89 13.79 7.03 -2.36
N LYS A 90 15.11 6.81 -2.37
CA LYS A 90 15.66 5.45 -2.32
C LYS A 90 15.36 4.77 -0.99
N GLU A 91 15.55 5.45 0.13
CA GLU A 91 15.21 4.92 1.47
C GLU A 91 13.71 4.61 1.57
N THR A 92 12.87 5.46 0.99
CA THR A 92 11.42 5.24 0.90
C THR A 92 11.08 4.02 0.06
N ALA A 93 11.70 3.88 -1.12
CA ALA A 93 11.49 2.73 -1.99
C ALA A 93 11.87 1.43 -1.27
N VAL A 94 13.03 1.38 -0.60
CA VAL A 94 13.48 0.21 0.17
C VAL A 94 12.50 -0.12 1.29
N TYR A 95 12.08 0.89 2.06
CA TYR A 95 11.11 0.71 3.14
C TYR A 95 9.79 0.15 2.62
N ASN A 96 9.19 0.79 1.62
CA ASN A 96 7.90 0.41 1.07
C ASN A 96 7.97 -0.98 0.41
N ALA A 97 9.05 -1.29 -0.34
CA ALA A 97 9.28 -2.60 -0.92
C ALA A 97 9.36 -3.70 0.14
N SER A 98 10.02 -3.42 1.27
CA SER A 98 10.17 -4.40 2.35
C SER A 98 8.82 -4.82 2.92
N TYR A 99 7.90 -3.86 3.13
CA TYR A 99 6.53 -4.15 3.53
C TYR A 99 5.76 -4.92 2.46
N LEU A 100 5.77 -4.44 1.21
CA LEU A 100 5.06 -5.10 0.11
C LEU A 100 5.49 -6.56 -0.05
N PHE A 101 6.79 -6.83 -0.07
CA PHE A 101 7.31 -8.19 -0.25
C PHE A 101 7.17 -9.08 0.99
N THR A 102 7.02 -8.51 2.19
CA THR A 102 6.71 -9.26 3.42
C THR A 102 5.26 -9.72 3.46
N LEU A 103 4.35 -8.91 2.90
CA LEU A 103 2.91 -9.11 2.99
C LEU A 103 2.33 -9.80 1.76
N ILE A 104 2.91 -9.56 0.57
CA ILE A 104 2.45 -10.09 -0.72
C ILE A 104 3.41 -11.20 -1.17
N ASP A 105 2.93 -12.43 -1.10
CA ASP A 105 3.79 -13.62 -1.22
C ASP A 105 4.45 -13.74 -2.60
N ASN A 106 3.69 -13.47 -3.66
CA ASN A 106 4.09 -13.70 -5.05
C ASN A 106 4.50 -12.42 -5.80
N ALA A 107 4.69 -11.29 -5.11
CA ALA A 107 5.28 -10.11 -5.72
C ALA A 107 6.80 -10.27 -5.78
N GLU A 108 7.38 -10.12 -6.97
CA GLU A 108 8.82 -10.34 -7.20
C GLU A 108 9.57 -9.04 -7.50
N TRP A 109 8.86 -8.00 -7.95
CA TRP A 109 9.43 -6.67 -8.18
C TRP A 109 8.41 -5.57 -7.95
N VAL A 110 8.89 -4.36 -7.65
CA VAL A 110 8.10 -3.13 -7.58
C VAL A 110 8.87 -1.96 -8.17
N ASP A 111 8.19 -1.15 -8.98
CA ASP A 111 8.69 0.14 -9.46
C ASP A 111 7.99 1.27 -8.70
N PHE A 112 8.76 2.13 -8.02
CA PHE A 112 8.24 3.34 -7.39
C PHE A 112 8.49 4.55 -8.28
N VAL A 113 7.44 5.25 -8.69
CA VAL A 113 7.51 6.45 -9.52
C VAL A 113 7.24 7.67 -8.65
N PHE A 114 8.30 8.38 -8.27
CA PHE A 114 8.26 9.62 -7.50
C PHE A 114 8.47 10.82 -8.45
N GLY A 115 7.37 11.31 -9.04
CA GLY A 115 7.45 12.34 -10.08
C GLY A 115 8.28 11.88 -11.29
N ASN A 116 9.48 12.46 -11.47
CA ASN A 116 10.38 12.13 -12.58
C ASN A 116 11.40 11.03 -12.26
N TYR A 117 11.40 10.50 -11.03
CA TYR A 117 12.34 9.47 -10.60
C TYR A 117 11.63 8.12 -10.50
N THR A 118 12.26 7.08 -11.04
CA THR A 118 11.76 5.72 -10.94
C THR A 118 12.81 4.85 -10.24
N TYR A 119 12.39 4.11 -9.23
CA TYR A 119 13.24 3.17 -8.50
C TYR A 119 12.64 1.79 -8.55
N LYS A 120 13.33 0.88 -9.24
CA LYS A 120 13.00 -0.54 -9.27
C LYS A 120 13.64 -1.26 -8.11
N ILE A 121 12.92 -2.14 -7.45
CA ILE A 121 13.46 -3.07 -6.46
C ILE A 121 12.94 -4.47 -6.77
N ASN A 122 13.86 -5.43 -6.85
CA ASN A 122 13.53 -6.84 -6.94
C ASN A 122 13.59 -7.49 -5.55
N LYS A 123 12.65 -8.40 -5.26
CA LYS A 123 12.54 -9.07 -3.96
C LYS A 123 13.82 -9.85 -3.61
N LEU A 124 14.36 -10.59 -4.57
CA LEU A 124 15.56 -11.40 -4.34
C LEU A 124 16.78 -10.53 -4.00
N GLU A 125 17.01 -9.46 -4.75
CA GLU A 125 18.12 -8.52 -4.50
C GLU A 125 17.97 -7.84 -3.14
N LEU A 126 16.75 -7.46 -2.77
CA LEU A 126 16.48 -6.87 -1.47
C LEU A 126 16.75 -7.85 -0.31
N GLN A 127 16.32 -9.11 -0.46
CA GLN A 127 16.58 -10.15 0.54
C GLN A 127 18.07 -10.50 0.65
N ASP A 128 18.78 -10.53 -0.48
CA ASP A 128 20.23 -10.75 -0.53
C ASP A 128 20.97 -9.62 0.20
N TRP A 129 20.59 -8.37 -0.06
CA TRP A 129 21.13 -7.20 0.65
C TRP A 129 20.84 -7.26 2.16
N TYR A 130 19.64 -7.67 2.55
CA TYR A 130 19.31 -7.87 3.95
C TYR A 130 20.04 -9.06 4.60
N GLY A 131 20.40 -10.07 3.81
CA GLY A 131 20.81 -11.39 4.29
C GLY A 131 19.67 -12.12 5.00
N LYS A 132 18.42 -11.83 4.64
CA LYS A 132 17.22 -12.35 5.31
C LYS A 132 16.01 -12.38 4.38
N GLU A 133 15.26 -13.48 4.44
CA GLU A 133 13.98 -13.62 3.77
C GLU A 133 12.92 -12.71 4.42
N LEU A 134 12.20 -11.93 3.61
CA LEU A 134 11.17 -11.00 4.09
C LEU A 134 9.90 -11.72 4.55
N ASN A 135 9.63 -12.89 3.99
CA ASN A 135 8.47 -13.69 4.38
C ASN A 135 8.57 -14.19 5.85
N ASP A 136 9.77 -14.22 6.44
CA ASP A 136 9.99 -14.66 7.83
C ASP A 136 9.45 -13.67 8.88
N PHE A 137 9.22 -12.41 8.53
CA PHE A 137 8.71 -11.43 9.48
C PHE A 137 7.23 -11.70 9.76
N THR A 138 6.86 -11.76 11.05
CA THR A 138 5.48 -12.05 11.48
C THR A 138 4.85 -10.90 12.27
N ASN A 139 5.55 -9.78 12.40
CA ASN A 139 5.12 -8.65 13.20
C ASN A 139 5.68 -7.34 12.62
N GLU A 140 4.85 -6.30 12.62
CA GLU A 140 5.18 -4.98 12.06
C GLU A 140 6.34 -4.30 12.77
N GLU A 141 6.31 -4.22 14.10
CA GLU A 141 7.36 -3.56 14.89
C GLU A 141 8.73 -4.19 14.63
N VAL A 142 8.79 -5.52 14.53
CA VAL A 142 10.04 -6.24 14.22
C VAL A 142 10.54 -5.93 12.81
N LEU A 143 9.62 -5.81 11.83
CA LEU A 143 9.97 -5.45 10.46
C LEU A 143 10.47 -4.00 10.38
N ASP A 144 9.75 -3.05 10.97
CA ASP A 144 10.11 -1.63 10.95
C ASP A 144 11.49 -1.39 11.56
N VAL A 145 11.73 -1.91 12.77
CA VAL A 145 13.02 -1.78 13.46
C VAL A 145 14.16 -2.35 12.59
N PHE A 146 13.96 -3.53 12.01
CA PHE A 146 14.95 -4.16 11.14
C PHE A 146 15.29 -3.29 9.92
N ILE A 147 14.28 -2.74 9.24
CA ILE A 147 14.48 -1.87 8.09
C ILE A 147 15.24 -0.61 8.51
N GLN A 148 14.85 0.06 9.61
CA GLN A 148 15.53 1.27 10.07
C GLN A 148 16.99 1.02 10.41
N GLU A 149 17.30 -0.07 11.11
CA GLU A 149 18.68 -0.44 11.45
C GLU A 149 19.51 -0.61 10.18
N LYS A 150 18.99 -1.35 9.19
CA LYS A 150 19.68 -1.58 7.92
C LYS A 150 19.89 -0.30 7.11
N LEU A 151 18.90 0.58 7.03
CA LEU A 151 19.02 1.87 6.35
C LEU A 151 20.02 2.82 7.03
N HIS A 152 20.18 2.72 8.36
CA HIS A 152 21.12 3.54 9.13
C HIS A 152 22.56 3.04 9.01
N GLU A 153 22.77 1.72 9.08
CA GLU A 153 24.09 1.11 9.12
C GLU A 153 24.77 1.04 7.75
N ASP A 154 24.00 0.93 6.67
CA ASP A 154 24.52 0.54 5.37
C ASP A 154 24.53 1.68 4.34
N SER A 155 25.73 2.19 4.05
CA SER A 155 25.97 3.16 2.98
C SER A 155 25.86 2.56 1.56
N GLU A 156 25.76 1.24 1.45
CA GLU A 156 25.79 0.46 0.21
C GLU A 156 24.39 0.19 -0.38
N MET A 157 23.32 0.82 0.14
CA MET A 157 21.97 0.77 -0.45
C MET A 157 21.96 1.09 -1.97
N GLN A 158 22.98 1.79 -2.48
CA GLN A 158 23.18 2.01 -3.92
C GLN A 158 23.26 0.71 -4.74
N GLN A 159 23.67 -0.42 -4.14
CA GLN A 159 23.73 -1.72 -4.80
C GLN A 159 22.35 -2.23 -5.24
N LEU A 160 21.27 -1.85 -4.52
CA LEU A 160 19.89 -2.18 -4.90
C LEU A 160 19.39 -1.44 -6.14
N PHE A 161 20.10 -0.39 -6.55
CA PHE A 161 19.71 0.50 -7.64
C PHE A 161 20.78 0.56 -8.74
N ALA A 162 21.75 -0.36 -8.73
CA ALA A 162 22.77 -0.46 -9.76
C ALA A 162 22.21 -1.23 -10.96
N GLU A 163 22.10 -0.56 -12.11
CA GLU A 163 21.69 -1.15 -13.39
C GLU A 163 22.73 -2.13 -13.97
#